data_AF-A0A9D1MAZ6-F1
#
_entry.id   AF-A0A9D1MAZ6-F1
#
_cell.length_a   1.000
_cell.length_b   1.000
_cell.length_c   1.000
_cell.angle_alpha   90.00
_cell.angle_beta   90.00
_cell.angle_gamma   90.00
#
_symmetry.space_group_name_H-M   'P 1'
#
loop_
_entity.id
_entity.type
_entity.pdbx_description
1 polymer ?
#
loop_
_entity_poly.entity_id
_entity_poly.type
_entity_poly.pdbx_seq_one_letter_code
_entity_poly.pdbx_strand_id
1 'polypeptide(L)' 'MMTTLFDEETVLKAAFAEKDREKAEAREAGRLEGEKRGEENSRLLILGHMVRNGGFTIEKALEISGIPKDEWDKYISKLS' A
#
# COMPACT_ATOMS: atom_id res chain seq x y z
N MET A 1 -15.66 -20.99 -46.05
CA MET A 1 -15.77 -20.46 -44.68
C MET A 1 -14.73 -21.18 -43.84
N MET A 2 -13.68 -20.49 -43.42
CA MET A 2 -12.60 -21.11 -42.63
C MET A 2 -12.94 -20.86 -41.15
N THR A 3 -13.57 -21.82 -40.51
CA THR A 3 -13.82 -21.78 -39.07
C THR A 3 -12.47 -21.97 -38.38
N THR A 4 -11.97 -20.93 -37.73
CA THR A 4 -10.82 -21.00 -36.82
C THR A 4 -11.21 -21.93 -35.66
N LEU A 5 -10.94 -23.22 -35.83
CA LEU A 5 -10.85 -24.18 -34.72
C LEU A 5 -9.64 -23.74 -33.91
N PHE A 6 -9.86 -22.86 -32.93
CA PHE A 6 -8.90 -22.70 -31.85
C PHE A 6 -8.82 -24.07 -31.17
N ASP A 7 -7.71 -24.75 -31.38
CA ASP A 7 -7.41 -26.03 -30.75
C ASP A 7 -7.64 -25.87 -29.23
N GLU A 8 -8.40 -26.78 -28.63
CA GLU A 8 -8.80 -26.69 -27.22
C GLU A 8 -7.59 -26.51 -26.30
N GLU A 9 -6.43 -27.05 -26.68
CA GLU A 9 -5.16 -26.89 -25.99
C GLU A 9 -4.68 -25.42 -25.97
N THR A 10 -4.94 -24.67 -27.04
CA THR A 10 -4.56 -23.25 -27.17
C THR A 10 -5.43 -22.37 -26.29
N VAL A 11 -6.74 -22.67 -26.21
CA VAL A 11 -7.68 -21.95 -25.33
C VAL A 11 -7.37 -22.23 -23.86
N LEU A 12 -7.09 -23.50 -23.50
CA LEU A 12 -6.66 -23.86 -22.15
C LEU A 12 -5.37 -23.14 -21.76
N LYS A 13 -4.34 -23.14 -22.62
CA LYS A 13 -3.06 -22.46 -22.36
C LYS A 13 -3.23 -20.96 -22.15
N ALA A 14 -4.08 -20.31 -22.94
CA ALA A 14 -4.38 -18.89 -22.77
C ALA A 14 -5.08 -18.61 -21.42
N ALA A 15 -6.07 -19.42 -21.04
CA ALA A 15 -6.79 -19.28 -19.77
C ALA A 15 -5.87 -19.52 -18.54
N PHE A 16 -4.93 -20.47 -18.61
CA PHE A 16 -3.94 -20.67 -17.56
C PHE A 16 -2.96 -19.50 -17.46
N ALA A 17 -2.50 -18.97 -18.60
CA ALA A 17 -1.60 -17.81 -18.63
C ALA A 17 -2.28 -16.55 -18.06
N GLU A 18 -3.57 -16.35 -18.33
CA GLU A 18 -4.36 -15.26 -17.76
C GLU A 18 -4.50 -15.39 -16.24
N LYS A 19 -4.83 -16.60 -15.74
CA LYS A 19 -4.92 -16.87 -14.31
C LYS A 19 -3.58 -16.71 -13.57
N ASP A 20 -2.47 -17.03 -14.21
CA ASP A 20 -1.14 -16.83 -13.64
C ASP A 20 -0.75 -15.34 -13.59
N ARG A 21 -1.20 -14.54 -14.56
CA ARG A 21 -1.08 -13.07 -14.52
C ARG A 21 -1.91 -12.46 -13.41
N GLU A 22 -3.18 -12.86 -13.25
CA GLU A 22 -4.03 -12.37 -12.16
C GLU A 22 -3.41 -12.67 -10.79
N LYS A 23 -2.82 -13.85 -10.60
CA LYS A 23 -2.11 -14.19 -9.37
C LYS A 23 -0.84 -13.36 -9.17
N ALA A 24 -0.12 -13.01 -10.23
CA ALA A 24 1.06 -12.16 -10.13
C ALA A 24 0.66 -10.72 -9.74
N GLU A 25 -0.39 -10.18 -10.34
CA GLU A 25 -0.95 -8.87 -10.04
C GLU A 25 -1.48 -8.80 -8.59
N ALA A 26 -2.19 -9.83 -8.14
CA ALA A 26 -2.69 -9.90 -6.77
C ALA A 26 -1.55 -9.92 -5.72
N ARG A 27 -0.43 -10.61 -6.02
CA ARG A 27 0.75 -10.60 -5.14
C ARG A 27 1.43 -9.24 -5.12
N GLU A 28 1.54 -8.60 -6.27
CA GLU A 28 2.15 -7.28 -6.37
C GLU A 28 1.30 -6.21 -5.67
N ALA A 29 -0.03 -6.26 -5.83
CA ALA A 29 -0.95 -5.41 -5.09
C ALA A 29 -0.82 -5.60 -3.57
N GLY A 30 -0.75 -6.85 -3.11
CA GLY A 30 -0.54 -7.17 -1.69
C GLY A 30 0.81 -6.67 -1.16
N ARG A 31 1.88 -6.72 -1.96
CA ARG A 31 3.20 -6.17 -1.61
C ARG A 31 3.13 -4.65 -1.44
N LEU A 32 2.55 -3.95 -2.42
CA LEU A 32 2.42 -2.49 -2.40
C LEU A 32 1.56 -2.01 -1.22
N GLU A 33 0.48 -2.71 -0.90
CA GLU A 33 -0.35 -2.42 0.27
C GLU A 33 0.43 -2.62 1.58
N GLY A 34 1.20 -3.72 1.67
CA GLY A 34 2.07 -4.00 2.80
C GLY A 34 3.15 -2.93 3.01
N GLU A 35 3.77 -2.47 1.94
CA GLU A 35 4.78 -1.40 1.96
C GLU A 35 4.18 -0.07 2.45
N LYS A 36 3.03 0.35 1.89
CA LYS A 36 2.33 1.56 2.33
C LYS A 36 1.95 1.50 3.80
N ARG A 37 1.43 0.35 4.25
CA ARG A 37 1.06 0.16 5.67
C ARG A 37 2.29 0.17 6.58
N GLY A 38 3.40 -0.41 6.12
CA GLY A 38 4.68 -0.39 6.82
C GLY A 38 5.20 1.03 6.99
N GLU A 39 5.24 1.81 5.91
CA GLU A 39 5.69 3.20 5.94
C GLU A 39 4.83 4.08 6.86
N GLU A 40 3.50 3.94 6.79
CA GLU A 40 2.58 4.68 7.64
C GLU A 40 2.78 4.34 9.12
N ASN A 41 2.96 3.06 9.46
CA ASN A 41 3.23 2.62 10.82
C ASN A 41 4.58 3.13 11.33
N SER A 42 5.62 3.11 10.49
CA SER A 42 6.93 3.67 10.84
C SER A 42 6.84 5.17 11.13
N ARG A 43 6.09 5.94 10.35
CA ARG A 43 5.83 7.37 10.64
C ARG A 43 5.09 7.56 11.96
N LEU A 44 4.03 6.79 12.21
CA LEU A 44 3.29 6.88 13.47
C LEU A 44 4.17 6.55 14.68
N LEU A 45 5.07 5.58 14.57
CA LEU A 45 6.02 5.24 15.63
C LEU A 45 6.99 6.39 15.90
N ILE A 46 7.55 7.01 14.86
CA ILE A 46 8.45 8.17 14.99
C ILE A 46 7.71 9.33 15.65
N LEU A 47 6.53 9.70 15.15
CA LEU A 47 5.71 10.78 15.70
C LEU A 47 5.32 10.51 17.15
N GLY A 48 4.88 9.29 17.45
CA GLY A 48 4.54 8.86 18.80
C GLY A 48 5.75 8.93 19.75
N HIS A 49 6.95 8.57 19.28
CA HIS A 49 8.18 8.71 20.05
C HIS A 49 8.52 10.19 20.31
N MET A 50 8.36 11.07 19.32
CA MET A 50 8.58 12.50 19.50
C MET A 50 7.63 13.12 20.53
N VAL A 51 6.36 12.69 20.53
CA VAL A 51 5.36 13.18 21.49
C VAL A 51 5.62 12.64 22.89
N ARG A 52 5.79 11.32 23.04
CA ARG A 52 5.91 10.68 24.36
C ARG A 52 7.28 10.88 25.02
N ASN A 53 8.35 10.80 24.23
CA ASN A 53 9.72 10.82 24.75
C ASN A 53 10.40 12.17 24.51
N GLY A 54 10.06 12.87 23.42
CA GLY A 54 10.60 14.19 23.10
C GLY A 54 9.85 15.34 23.76
N GLY A 55 8.66 15.11 24.32
CA GLY A 55 7.83 16.15 24.94
C GLY A 55 7.25 17.16 23.95
N PHE A 56 7.28 16.86 22.65
CA PHE A 56 6.70 17.71 21.62
C PHE A 56 5.18 17.56 21.57
N THR A 57 4.46 18.62 21.20
CA THR A 57 3.05 18.49 20.82
C THR A 57 2.94 17.69 19.52
N ILE A 58 1.79 17.07 19.28
CA ILE A 58 1.55 16.30 18.04
C ILE A 58 1.80 17.19 16.82
N GLU A 59 1.27 18.41 16.82
CA GLU A 59 1.47 19.40 15.75
C GLU A 59 2.94 19.72 15.51
N LYS A 60 3.74 19.85 16.58
CA LYS A 60 5.16 20.12 16.45
C LYS A 60 5.93 18.92 15.90
N ALA A 61 5.55 17.71 16.28
CA ALA A 61 6.12 16.49 15.73
C ALA A 61 5.80 16.34 14.23
N LEU A 62 4.58 16.69 13.81
CA LEU A 62 4.16 16.69 12.40
C LEU A 62 4.91 17.73 11.57
N GLU A 63 5.09 18.93 12.12
CA GLU A 63 5.88 20.00 11.49
C GLU A 63 7.34 19.57 11.29
N ILE A 64 7.99 19.03 12.33
CA ILE A 64 9.39 18.56 12.24
C ILE A 64 9.52 17.39 11.25
N SER A 65 8.52 16.52 11.18
CA SER A 65 8.50 15.39 10.23
C SER A 65 8.23 15.83 8.78
N GLY A 66 7.99 17.13 8.54
CA GLY A 66 7.75 17.67 7.21
C GLY A 66 6.41 17.23 6.60
N ILE A 67 5.45 16.82 7.43
CA ILE A 67 4.15 16.34 6.94
C ILE A 67 3.32 17.55 6.49
N PRO A 68 2.71 17.51 5.29
CA PRO A 68 1.83 18.56 4.80
C PRO A 68 0.62 18.77 5.73
N LYS A 69 0.20 20.02 5.95
CA LYS A 69 -0.89 20.36 6.90
C LYS A 69 -2.24 19.71 6.56
N ASP A 70 -2.50 19.48 5.28
CA ASP A 70 -3.68 18.76 4.78
C ASP A 70 -3.72 17.29 5.22
N GLU A 71 -2.58 16.70 5.58
CA GLU A 71 -2.50 15.34 6.11
C GLU A 71 -2.48 15.28 7.64
N TRP A 72 -2.42 16.42 8.35
CA TRP A 72 -2.25 16.42 9.82
C TRP A 72 -3.39 15.73 10.55
N ASP A 73 -4.64 15.94 10.14
CA ASP A 73 -5.81 15.33 10.78
C ASP A 73 -5.75 13.80 10.81
N LYS A 74 -5.17 13.19 9.76
CA LYS A 74 -4.96 11.74 9.67
C LYS A 74 -4.05 11.22 10.78
N TYR A 75 -3.03 11.98 11.15
CA TYR A 75 -2.06 11.58 12.15
C TYR A 75 -2.46 12.03 13.55
N ILE A 76 -3.07 13.21 13.69
CA ILE A 76 -3.59 13.71 14.97
C ILE A 76 -4.63 12.75 15.53
N SER A 77 -5.59 12.30 14.72
CA SER A 77 -6.61 11.33 15.15
C SER A 77 -6.05 9.98 15.61
N LYS A 78 -4.83 9.61 15.16
CA LYS A 78 -4.16 8.35 15.53
C LYS A 78 -3.20 8.49 16.70
N LEU A 79 -2.79 9.71 17.05
CA LEU A 79 -1.80 10.01 18.08
C LEU A 79 -2.39 10.71 19.31
N SER A 80 -3.59 11.28 19.18
CA SER A 80 -4.43 11.73 20.30
C SER A 80 -4.91 10.57 21.14
#